data_AF-W9YPL3-F1
#
_entry.id   AF-W9YPL3-F1
#
_cell.length_a   1.000
_cell.length_b   1.000
_cell.length_c   1.000
_cell.angle_alpha   90.00
_cell.angle_beta   90.00
_cell.angle_gamma   90.00
#
_symmetry.space_group_name_H-M   'P 1'
#
loop_
_entity.id
_entity.type
_entity.pdbx_description
1 polymer ?
#
loop_
_entity_poly.entity_id
_entity_poly.type
_entity_poly.pdbx_seq_one_letter_code
_entity_poly.pdbx_strand_id
1 'polypeptide(L)'
;MEQINQHPAVQALNEDPEFEEIFPLATSLEVTKAIQENVPGRKIHHFIYTALRGARGVFPRAFYCPSRGILVMVVGFGYGTAGPLDTLHNGAMATMIQESIRLLAQAWFPPEVVYKLSNLHMYFSIPLIANGIYCISVVPASTVADLELTVNEHRCNRRTGPAMDTSIIWPEWFDPTDRRENFNTMIARVSMYDGHPLDEANAIIVNCVGRFEVQQSEHWPPINQLEQVEDDKDAT
;
A
#
# COMPACT_ATOMS: atom_id res chain seq x y z
N MET A 1 -20.12 -7.12 9.14
CA MET A 1 -19.86 -5.68 9.04
C MET A 1 -20.41 -5.19 7.70
N GLU A 2 -21.74 -5.14 7.55
CA GLU A 2 -22.40 -4.60 6.34
C GLU A 2 -22.13 -3.10 6.16
N GLN A 3 -21.76 -2.43 7.25
CA GLN A 3 -21.50 -0.99 7.33
C GLN A 3 -20.30 -0.53 6.49
N ILE A 4 -19.33 -1.40 6.15
CA ILE A 4 -18.18 -0.94 5.36
C ILE A 4 -18.59 -0.46 3.96
N ASN A 5 -19.62 -1.07 3.36
CA ASN A 5 -20.13 -0.66 2.06
C ASN A 5 -20.85 0.70 2.11
N GLN A 6 -21.29 1.11 3.30
CA GLN A 6 -21.95 2.38 3.57
C GLN A 6 -20.98 3.45 4.09
N HIS A 7 -19.71 3.09 4.28
CA HIS A 7 -18.71 4.00 4.80
C HIS A 7 -18.40 5.10 3.78
N PRO A 8 -18.28 6.38 4.19
CA PRO A 8 -18.05 7.50 3.25
C PRO A 8 -16.86 7.27 2.31
N ALA A 9 -15.74 6.74 2.82
CA ALA A 9 -14.57 6.37 2.02
C ALA A 9 -14.89 5.43 0.85
N VAL A 10 -15.72 4.42 1.11
CA VAL A 10 -16.09 3.43 0.10
C VAL A 10 -17.07 4.04 -0.89
N GLN A 11 -18.03 4.83 -0.43
CA GLN A 11 -18.98 5.52 -1.32
C GLN A 11 -18.26 6.49 -2.26
N ALA A 12 -17.39 7.33 -1.71
CA ALA A 12 -16.60 8.29 -2.49
C ALA A 12 -15.72 7.60 -3.55
N LEU A 13 -15.04 6.50 -3.20
CA LEU A 13 -14.24 5.74 -4.17
C LEU A 13 -15.07 5.00 -5.22
N ASN A 14 -16.31 4.62 -4.92
CA ASN A 14 -17.22 4.04 -5.92
C ASN A 14 -17.80 5.09 -6.87
N GLU A 15 -17.92 6.34 -6.41
CA GLU A 15 -18.41 7.47 -7.20
C GLU A 15 -17.31 8.12 -8.05
N ASP A 16 -16.03 7.93 -7.69
CA ASP A 16 -14.89 8.45 -8.44
C ASP A 16 -14.59 7.59 -9.68
N PRO A 17 -14.74 8.12 -10.91
CA PRO A 17 -14.50 7.37 -12.14
C PRO A 17 -13.02 7.04 -12.40
N GLU A 18 -12.07 7.65 -11.67
CA GLU A 18 -10.66 7.30 -11.77
C GLU A 18 -10.29 6.03 -11.00
N PHE A 19 -11.18 5.55 -10.13
CA PHE A 19 -10.96 4.36 -9.31
C PHE A 19 -11.74 3.16 -9.82
N GLU A 20 -11.02 2.05 -9.96
CA GLU A 20 -11.57 0.75 -10.27
C GLU A 20 -11.49 -0.14 -9.02
N GLU A 21 -12.61 -0.72 -8.63
CA GLU A 21 -12.58 -1.69 -7.55
C GLU A 21 -11.87 -2.98 -7.99
N ILE A 22 -10.85 -3.37 -7.22
CA ILE A 22 -10.12 -4.61 -7.46
C ILE A 22 -11.00 -5.77 -6.99
N PHE A 23 -11.73 -6.35 -7.94
CA PHE A 23 -12.37 -7.63 -7.76
C PHE A 23 -11.64 -8.74 -8.51
N PRO A 24 -11.64 -9.95 -7.95
CA PRO A 24 -12.20 -10.32 -6.65
C PRO A 24 -11.14 -10.42 -5.53
N LEU A 25 -11.33 -9.67 -4.45
CA LEU A 25 -10.76 -10.07 -3.16
C LEU A 25 -11.52 -11.34 -2.75
N ALA A 26 -10.82 -12.45 -2.55
CA ALA A 26 -11.32 -13.78 -2.16
C ALA A 26 -12.12 -13.86 -0.82
N THR A 27 -13.03 -12.92 -0.53
CA THR A 27 -13.63 -12.60 0.78
C THR A 27 -14.53 -13.69 1.36
N SER A 28 -14.95 -14.63 0.52
CA SER A 28 -15.75 -15.80 0.91
C SER A 28 -15.22 -17.07 0.23
N LEU A 29 -15.73 -18.24 0.65
CA LEU A 29 -15.30 -19.51 0.05
C LEU A 29 -15.83 -19.63 -1.39
N GLU A 30 -17.03 -19.10 -1.60
CA GLU A 30 -17.71 -19.01 -2.89
C GLU A 30 -16.94 -18.11 -3.85
N VAL A 31 -16.50 -16.93 -3.37
CA VAL A 31 -15.67 -16.02 -4.17
C VAL A 31 -14.29 -16.64 -4.41
N THR A 32 -13.69 -17.30 -3.42
CA THR A 32 -12.41 -18.02 -3.58
C THR A 32 -12.51 -19.10 -4.66
N LYS A 33 -13.60 -19.88 -4.70
CA LYS A 33 -13.83 -20.90 -5.73
C LYS A 33 -14.08 -20.28 -7.10
N ALA A 34 -14.92 -19.26 -7.19
CA ALA A 34 -15.18 -18.54 -8.44
C ALA A 34 -13.91 -17.92 -9.04
N ILE A 35 -12.98 -17.46 -8.20
CA ILE A 35 -11.64 -16.99 -8.59
C ILE A 35 -10.80 -18.11 -9.18
N GLN A 36 -10.74 -19.24 -8.47
CA GLN A 36 -9.96 -20.41 -8.87
C GLN A 36 -10.42 -21.01 -10.19
N GLU A 37 -11.71 -20.86 -10.50
CA GLU A 37 -12.32 -21.41 -11.71
C GLU A 37 -12.23 -20.47 -12.93
N ASN A 38 -12.21 -19.14 -12.74
CA ASN A 38 -12.34 -18.18 -13.85
C ASN A 38 -11.11 -17.29 -14.10
N VAL A 39 -10.08 -17.34 -13.26
CA VAL A 39 -8.92 -16.45 -13.38
C VAL A 39 -7.63 -17.28 -13.55
N PRO A 40 -6.80 -17.02 -14.59
CA PRO A 40 -5.51 -17.70 -14.73
C PRO A 40 -4.70 -17.53 -13.44
N GLY A 41 -4.23 -18.65 -12.88
CA GLY A 41 -3.80 -18.82 -11.49
C GLY A 41 -2.75 -17.86 -10.91
N ARG A 42 -2.23 -16.91 -11.70
CA ARG A 42 -1.34 -15.82 -11.26
C ARG A 42 -2.07 -14.60 -10.69
N LYS A 43 -3.39 -14.46 -10.88
CA LYS A 43 -4.20 -13.34 -10.33
C LYS A 43 -5.01 -13.73 -9.10
N ILE A 44 -4.78 -14.93 -8.56
CA ILE A 44 -5.45 -15.42 -7.37
C ILE A 44 -4.61 -15.02 -6.17
N HIS A 45 -4.92 -13.87 -5.55
CA HIS A 45 -4.38 -13.58 -4.23
C HIS A 45 -5.02 -14.54 -3.22
N HIS A 46 -4.23 -15.53 -2.76
CA HIS A 46 -4.62 -16.38 -1.65
C HIS A 46 -4.60 -15.55 -0.37
N PHE A 47 -5.79 -15.08 0.02
CA PHE A 47 -5.96 -14.19 1.15
C PHE A 47 -5.83 -14.89 2.51
N ILE A 48 -5.06 -14.29 3.42
CA ILE A 48 -4.90 -14.75 4.81
C ILE A 48 -6.20 -14.56 5.63
N TYR A 49 -7.17 -13.73 5.20
CA TYR A 49 -8.37 -13.47 6.00
C TYR A 49 -9.41 -14.59 5.99
N THR A 50 -9.25 -15.66 5.21
CA THR A 50 -10.26 -16.75 5.23
C THR A 50 -10.36 -17.38 6.63
N ALA A 51 -9.34 -17.20 7.47
CA ALA A 51 -9.32 -17.53 8.89
C ALA A 51 -10.03 -16.50 9.82
N LEU A 52 -10.27 -15.27 9.36
CA LEU A 52 -10.84 -14.16 10.12
C LEU A 52 -12.18 -13.72 9.51
N ARG A 53 -13.25 -14.48 9.77
CA ARG A 53 -14.63 -14.20 9.30
C ARG A 53 -15.57 -13.77 10.43
N GLY A 54 -16.69 -13.16 10.06
CA GLY A 54 -17.77 -12.76 10.99
C GLY A 54 -17.36 -11.59 11.89
N ALA A 55 -17.98 -11.47 13.08
CA ALA A 55 -17.69 -10.37 14.03
C ALA A 55 -16.22 -10.32 14.51
N ARG A 56 -15.43 -11.34 14.18
CA ARG A 56 -14.00 -11.49 14.51
C ARG A 56 -13.06 -11.17 13.34
N GLY A 57 -13.62 -10.77 12.20
CA GLY A 57 -12.92 -10.72 10.93
C GLY A 57 -12.30 -9.39 10.53
N VAL A 58 -11.67 -9.37 9.36
CA VAL A 58 -11.30 -8.16 8.62
C VAL A 58 -12.18 -8.04 7.39
N PHE A 59 -12.51 -6.82 7.00
CA PHE A 59 -13.41 -6.54 5.89
C PHE A 59 -12.70 -5.55 4.95
N PRO A 60 -11.90 -5.99 3.98
CA PRO A 60 -11.23 -5.10 3.05
C PRO A 60 -12.09 -4.81 1.80
N ARG A 61 -11.93 -3.59 1.26
CA ARG A 61 -12.36 -3.14 -0.07
C ARG A 61 -11.16 -2.42 -0.69
N ALA A 62 -10.72 -2.82 -1.87
CA ALA A 62 -9.51 -2.27 -2.49
C ALA A 62 -9.86 -1.64 -3.84
N PHE A 63 -9.33 -0.44 -4.08
CA PHE A 63 -9.60 0.38 -5.24
C PHE A 63 -8.26 0.79 -5.84
N TYR A 64 -8.13 0.72 -7.16
CA TYR A 64 -6.92 1.09 -7.87
C TYR A 64 -7.22 2.21 -8.85
N CYS A 65 -6.33 3.20 -8.90
CA CYS A 65 -6.37 4.31 -9.84
C CYS A 65 -5.23 4.12 -10.85
N PRO A 66 -5.51 3.62 -12.06
CA PRO A 66 -4.47 3.33 -13.06
C PRO A 66 -3.71 4.58 -13.51
N SER A 67 -4.40 5.72 -13.65
CA SER A 67 -3.81 6.99 -14.12
C SER A 67 -2.71 7.51 -13.18
N ARG A 68 -2.85 7.26 -11.88
CA ARG A 68 -1.94 7.75 -10.84
C ARG A 68 -1.05 6.66 -10.24
N GLY A 69 -1.32 5.39 -10.55
CA GLY A 69 -0.63 4.24 -9.94
C GLY A 69 -0.89 4.13 -8.43
N ILE A 70 -2.05 4.56 -7.95
CA ILE A 70 -2.38 4.59 -6.52
C ILE A 70 -3.35 3.45 -6.19
N LEU A 71 -3.12 2.76 -5.08
CA LEU A 71 -4.08 1.82 -4.52
C LEU A 71 -4.60 2.36 -3.18
N VAL A 72 -5.91 2.31 -2.98
CA VAL A 72 -6.55 2.60 -1.70
C VAL A 72 -7.29 1.36 -1.22
N MET A 73 -6.93 0.87 -0.03
CA MET A 73 -7.69 -0.17 0.66
C MET A 73 -8.43 0.43 1.85
N VAL A 74 -9.76 0.35 1.83
CA VAL A 74 -10.59 0.61 3.01
C VAL A 74 -10.78 -0.70 3.75
N VAL A 75 -10.39 -0.74 5.03
CA VAL A 75 -10.48 -1.95 5.85
C VAL A 75 -11.17 -1.68 7.16
N GLY A 76 -12.22 -2.45 7.42
CA GLY A 76 -12.85 -2.55 8.73
C GLY A 76 -12.28 -3.72 9.52
N PHE A 77 -11.97 -3.49 10.79
CA PHE A 77 -11.48 -4.52 11.71
C PHE A 77 -12.57 -4.91 12.70
N GLY A 78 -12.87 -6.19 12.89
CA GLY A 78 -13.79 -6.65 13.94
C GLY A 78 -13.12 -6.80 15.31
N TYR A 79 -13.90 -7.11 16.35
CA TYR A 79 -13.37 -7.30 17.72
C TYR A 79 -12.36 -8.46 17.84
N GLY A 80 -12.38 -9.41 16.91
CA GLY A 80 -11.43 -10.53 16.89
C GLY A 80 -9.99 -10.14 16.57
N THR A 81 -9.75 -8.91 16.11
CA THR A 81 -8.41 -8.38 15.88
C THR A 81 -7.94 -7.47 17.01
N ALA A 82 -8.69 -7.36 18.11
CA ALA A 82 -8.29 -6.58 19.27
C ALA A 82 -7.07 -7.20 19.97
N GLY A 83 -6.13 -6.36 20.36
CA GLY A 83 -5.06 -6.63 21.31
C GLY A 83 -5.42 -6.14 22.72
N PRO A 84 -4.42 -5.87 23.57
CA PRO A 84 -4.65 -5.36 24.92
C PRO A 84 -5.38 -4.01 24.93
N LEU A 85 -6.22 -3.79 25.95
CA LEU A 85 -6.89 -2.49 26.22
C LEU A 85 -7.77 -1.99 25.05
N ASP A 86 -8.46 -2.90 24.36
CA ASP A 86 -9.33 -2.59 23.22
C ASP A 86 -8.64 -1.86 22.04
N THR A 87 -7.31 -1.93 22.00
CA THR A 87 -6.53 -1.46 20.85
C THR A 87 -6.55 -2.51 19.75
N LEU A 88 -6.49 -2.10 18.49
CA LEU A 88 -6.29 -3.01 17.38
C LEU A 88 -4.87 -3.59 17.44
N HIS A 89 -4.74 -4.91 17.29
CA HIS A 89 -3.44 -5.56 17.26
C HIS A 89 -2.62 -5.06 16.06
N ASN A 90 -1.45 -4.46 16.28
CA ASN A 90 -0.60 -3.91 15.21
C ASN A 90 -0.28 -4.93 14.11
N GLY A 91 -0.17 -6.21 14.44
CA GLY A 91 0.00 -7.30 13.46
C GLY A 91 -1.17 -7.44 12.47
N ALA A 92 -2.41 -7.13 12.89
CA ALA A 92 -3.57 -7.14 11.99
C ALA A 92 -3.48 -6.00 10.98
N MET A 93 -3.16 -4.78 11.44
CA MET A 93 -2.92 -3.64 10.55
C MET A 93 -1.72 -3.89 9.63
N ALA A 94 -0.60 -4.36 10.17
CA ALA A 94 0.60 -4.72 9.40
C ALA A 94 0.30 -5.72 8.28
N THR A 95 -0.56 -6.71 8.54
CA THR A 95 -1.02 -7.68 7.54
C THR A 95 -1.78 -6.99 6.41
N MET A 96 -2.68 -6.06 6.73
CA MET A 96 -3.46 -5.33 5.72
C MET A 96 -2.61 -4.34 4.91
N ILE A 97 -1.62 -3.70 5.55
CA ILE A 97 -0.63 -2.86 4.85
C ILE A 97 0.19 -3.69 3.87
N GLN A 98 0.72 -4.84 4.32
CA GLN A 98 1.49 -5.75 3.49
C GLN A 98 0.67 -6.26 2.30
N GLU A 99 -0.61 -6.54 2.52
CA GLU A 99 -1.52 -6.95 1.46
C GLU A 99 -1.76 -5.83 0.44
N SER A 100 -2.03 -4.60 0.92
CA SER A 100 -2.23 -3.43 0.06
C SER A 100 -1.00 -3.17 -0.82
N ILE A 101 0.20 -3.27 -0.24
CA ILE A 101 1.47 -3.15 -0.95
C ILE A 101 1.62 -4.23 -2.03
N ARG A 102 1.24 -5.47 -1.73
CA ARG A 102 1.31 -6.57 -2.71
C ARG A 102 0.29 -6.42 -3.84
N LEU A 103 -0.93 -5.99 -3.54
CA LEU A 103 -1.94 -5.73 -4.56
C LEU A 103 -1.47 -4.65 -5.54
N LEU A 104 -0.88 -3.55 -5.02
CA LEU A 104 -0.31 -2.52 -5.90
C LEU A 104 0.88 -3.07 -6.70
N ALA A 105 1.75 -3.85 -6.07
CA ALA A 105 2.89 -4.48 -6.76
C ALA A 105 2.46 -5.36 -7.94
N GLN A 106 1.32 -6.04 -7.86
CA GLN A 106 0.79 -6.82 -8.98
C GLN A 106 0.34 -5.96 -10.17
N ALA A 107 -0.18 -4.76 -9.91
CA ALA A 107 -0.54 -3.82 -10.95
C ALA A 107 0.70 -3.07 -11.49
N TRP A 108 1.71 -2.87 -10.64
CA TRP A 108 2.90 -2.07 -10.93
C TRP A 108 4.00 -2.84 -11.67
N PHE A 109 4.35 -4.04 -11.19
CA PHE A 109 5.41 -4.83 -11.81
C PHE A 109 4.88 -5.58 -13.03
N PRO A 110 5.62 -5.59 -14.15
CA PRO A 110 5.26 -6.39 -15.31
C PRO A 110 5.13 -7.89 -14.98
N PRO A 111 4.22 -8.64 -15.62
CA PRO A 111 3.95 -10.05 -15.32
C PRO A 111 5.16 -11.00 -15.42
N GLU A 112 6.18 -10.62 -16.18
CA GLU A 112 7.45 -11.32 -16.37
C GLU A 112 8.43 -11.11 -15.22
N VAL A 113 8.24 -10.07 -14.42
CA VAL A 113 9.12 -9.72 -13.31
C VAL A 113 8.79 -10.60 -12.10
N VAL A 114 9.80 -11.33 -11.63
CA VAL A 114 9.70 -12.09 -10.37
C VAL A 114 10.16 -11.20 -9.23
N TYR A 115 9.29 -10.97 -8.26
CA TYR A 115 9.57 -10.11 -7.12
C TYR A 115 9.16 -10.75 -5.79
N LYS A 116 9.81 -10.31 -4.71
CA LYS A 116 9.49 -10.68 -3.34
C LYS A 116 9.61 -9.45 -2.45
N LEU A 117 8.61 -9.20 -1.61
CA LEU A 117 8.72 -8.17 -0.57
C LEU A 117 9.84 -8.58 0.40
N SER A 118 10.95 -7.84 0.39
CA SER A 118 12.18 -8.17 1.14
C SER A 118 12.28 -7.39 2.44
N ASN A 119 11.91 -6.11 2.40
CA ASN A 119 12.00 -5.21 3.53
C ASN A 119 10.66 -4.53 3.76
N LEU A 120 10.31 -4.35 5.04
CA LEU A 120 9.09 -3.67 5.44
C LEU A 120 9.39 -2.88 6.71
N HIS A 121 9.35 -1.55 6.60
CA HIS A 121 9.52 -0.64 7.73
C HIS A 121 8.18 -0.01 8.04
N MET A 122 7.74 -0.06 9.30
CA MET A 122 6.47 0.53 9.73
C MET A 122 6.69 1.39 10.97
N TYR A 123 5.95 2.49 11.02
CA TYR A 123 5.90 3.38 12.17
C TYR A 123 4.45 3.69 12.50
N PHE A 124 4.04 3.35 13.73
CA PHE A 124 2.71 3.64 14.28
C PHE A 124 2.83 4.88 15.17
N SER A 125 2.16 5.98 14.82
CA SER A 125 2.25 7.24 15.58
C SER A 125 1.28 7.26 16.76
N ILE A 126 0.15 6.55 16.66
CA ILE A 126 -0.84 6.43 17.73
C ILE A 126 -1.37 4.99 17.85
N PRO A 127 -1.88 4.58 19.03
CA PRO A 127 -2.59 3.32 19.17
C PRO A 127 -3.83 3.26 18.27
N LEU A 128 -3.99 2.16 17.58
CA LEU A 128 -5.15 1.91 16.71
C LEU A 128 -6.33 1.41 17.55
N ILE A 129 -7.55 1.81 17.22
CA ILE A 129 -8.79 1.43 17.90
C ILE A 129 -9.36 0.16 17.26
N ALA A 130 -9.72 -0.83 18.08
CA ALA A 130 -10.44 -2.01 17.62
C ALA A 130 -11.86 -1.64 17.15
N ASN A 131 -12.44 -2.43 16.23
CA ASN A 131 -13.72 -2.07 15.60
C ASN A 131 -13.70 -0.79 14.73
N GLY A 132 -12.51 -0.27 14.41
CA GLY A 132 -12.31 0.89 13.54
C GLY A 132 -12.28 0.54 12.06
N ILE A 133 -12.58 1.55 11.23
CA ILE A 133 -12.39 1.52 9.77
C ILE A 133 -11.23 2.45 9.43
N TYR A 134 -10.34 1.97 8.57
CA TYR A 134 -9.12 2.67 8.19
C TYR A 134 -8.96 2.67 6.67
N CYS A 135 -8.32 3.71 6.16
CA CYS A 135 -7.89 3.81 4.77
C CYS A 135 -6.38 3.60 4.69
N ILE A 136 -5.95 2.69 3.82
CA ILE A 136 -4.55 2.42 3.51
C ILE A 136 -4.31 2.89 2.07
N SER A 137 -3.64 4.02 1.90
CA SER A 137 -3.20 4.49 0.59
C SER A 137 -1.80 3.99 0.30
N VAL A 138 -1.57 3.39 -0.86
CA VAL A 138 -0.26 2.90 -1.30
C VAL A 138 0.10 3.52 -2.63
N VAL A 139 1.34 3.99 -2.74
CA VAL A 139 1.92 4.57 -3.97
C VAL A 139 3.33 4.02 -4.19
N PRO A 140 3.79 3.85 -5.44
CA PRO A 140 5.20 3.61 -5.72
C PRO A 140 6.02 4.84 -5.34
N ALA A 141 7.21 4.64 -4.77
CA ALA A 141 8.09 5.73 -4.41
C ALA A 141 8.47 6.57 -5.64
N SER A 142 8.64 5.94 -6.81
CA SER A 142 8.90 6.62 -8.08
C SER A 142 7.80 7.59 -8.54
N THR A 143 6.59 7.57 -7.97
CA THR A 143 5.51 8.51 -8.33
C THR A 143 5.33 9.63 -7.31
N VAL A 144 6.13 9.66 -6.25
CA VAL A 144 6.07 10.71 -5.23
C VAL A 144 6.90 11.90 -5.69
N ALA A 145 6.25 13.05 -5.89
CA ALA A 145 6.94 14.30 -6.20
C ALA A 145 7.86 14.69 -5.04
N ASP A 146 9.03 15.26 -5.38
CA ASP A 146 10.03 15.76 -4.43
C ASP A 146 10.40 14.76 -3.33
N LEU A 147 10.42 13.47 -3.65
CA LEU A 147 10.69 12.40 -2.70
C LEU A 147 12.07 12.55 -2.05
N GLU A 148 13.09 12.84 -2.84
CA GLU A 148 14.46 13.04 -2.34
C GLU A 148 14.51 14.18 -1.32
N LEU A 149 13.89 15.33 -1.64
CA LEU A 149 13.81 16.47 -0.74
C LEU A 149 13.10 16.07 0.55
N THR A 150 11.93 15.43 0.44
CA THR A 150 11.13 14.98 1.60
C THR A 150 11.91 14.04 2.52
N VAL A 151 12.66 13.10 1.95
CA VAL A 151 13.46 12.13 2.72
C VAL A 151 14.65 12.81 3.39
N ASN A 152 15.33 13.71 2.66
CA ASN A 152 16.50 14.42 3.16
C ASN A 152 16.16 15.42 4.26
N GLU A 153 15.08 16.19 4.09
CA GLU A 153 14.56 17.11 5.12
C GLU A 153 14.25 16.35 6.41
N HIS A 154 13.53 15.23 6.33
CA HIS A 154 13.25 14.40 7.49
C HIS A 154 14.53 13.88 8.18
N ARG A 155 15.50 13.37 7.40
CA ARG A 155 16.78 12.88 7.94
C ARG A 155 17.59 13.99 8.64
N CYS A 156 17.54 15.21 8.11
CA CYS A 156 18.18 16.37 8.72
C CYS A 156 17.47 16.82 10.00
N ASN A 157 16.13 16.87 10.00
CA ASN A 157 15.33 17.26 11.17
C ASN A 157 15.47 16.27 12.33
N ARG A 158 15.67 14.99 12.05
CA ARG A 158 15.93 13.97 13.09
C ARG A 158 17.21 14.24 13.91
N ARG A 159 18.14 15.05 13.39
CA ARG A 159 19.39 15.41 14.08
C ARG A 159 19.23 16.60 15.04
N THR A 160 18.12 17.35 15.00
CA THR A 160 17.99 18.63 15.72
C THR A 160 17.07 18.61 16.95
N GLY A 161 16.46 17.49 17.33
CA GLY A 161 15.74 17.33 18.61
C GLY A 161 14.33 16.75 18.48
N PRO A 162 13.62 16.49 19.60
CA PRO A 162 12.35 15.77 19.60
C PRO A 162 11.20 16.73 19.31
N ALA A 163 11.03 17.13 18.06
CA ALA A 163 9.84 17.86 17.62
C ALA A 163 8.79 16.87 17.10
N MET A 164 7.54 17.13 17.47
CA MET A 164 6.30 16.44 17.13
C MET A 164 6.02 16.35 15.63
N ASP A 165 6.90 15.75 14.84
CA ASP A 165 6.71 15.66 13.40
C ASP A 165 6.03 14.33 13.04
N THR A 166 4.79 14.41 12.55
CA THR A 166 4.00 13.30 11.99
C THR A 166 4.59 12.71 10.70
N SER A 167 5.74 13.23 10.27
CA SER A 167 6.54 12.76 9.15
C SER A 167 6.79 11.24 9.12
N ILE A 168 6.88 10.71 7.90
CA ILE A 168 7.28 9.33 7.64
C ILE A 168 8.68 9.11 8.20
N ILE A 169 8.83 8.16 9.14
CA ILE A 169 10.16 7.69 9.52
C ILE A 169 10.73 6.86 8.35
N TRP A 170 11.61 7.50 7.58
CA TRP A 170 12.30 6.84 6.48
C TRP A 170 13.36 5.86 7.00
N PRO A 171 13.37 4.61 6.50
CA PRO A 171 14.40 3.66 6.90
C PRO A 171 15.78 4.06 6.39
N GLU A 172 16.82 3.65 7.12
CA GLU A 172 18.22 3.94 6.75
C GLU A 172 18.64 3.27 5.44
N TRP A 173 18.03 2.12 5.12
CA TRP A 173 18.34 1.37 3.92
C TRP A 173 17.77 1.98 2.64
N PHE A 174 16.81 2.90 2.75
CA PHE A 174 16.11 3.46 1.58
C PHE A 174 16.89 4.64 0.99
N ASP A 175 17.43 4.51 -0.21
CA ASP A 175 18.05 5.63 -0.92
C ASP A 175 17.07 6.24 -1.94
N PRO A 176 16.56 7.47 -1.71
CA PRO A 176 15.65 8.12 -2.65
C PRO A 176 16.34 8.56 -3.95
N THR A 177 17.68 8.54 -4.01
CA THR A 177 18.45 8.85 -5.22
C THR A 177 18.63 7.62 -6.12
N ASP A 178 18.54 6.41 -5.55
CA ASP A 178 18.59 5.18 -6.32
C ASP A 178 17.24 4.96 -7.03
N ARG A 179 17.24 5.20 -8.34
CA ARG A 179 16.08 4.98 -9.20
C ARG A 179 15.55 3.55 -9.09
N ARG A 180 16.43 2.54 -9.09
CA ARG A 180 16.00 1.14 -8.99
C ARG A 180 15.34 0.89 -7.64
N GLU A 181 15.84 1.49 -6.58
CA GLU A 181 15.20 1.42 -5.27
C GLU A 181 13.82 2.10 -5.26
N ASN A 182 13.68 3.27 -5.87
CA ASN A 182 12.40 3.98 -5.99
C ASN A 182 11.33 3.18 -6.75
N PHE A 183 11.69 2.57 -7.88
CA PHE A 183 10.75 1.75 -8.65
C PHE A 183 10.35 0.45 -7.93
N ASN A 184 11.19 -0.02 -7.01
CA ASN A 184 10.97 -1.24 -6.23
C ASN A 184 10.37 -0.99 -4.85
N THR A 185 10.13 0.28 -4.49
CA THR A 185 9.66 0.65 -3.16
C THR A 185 8.23 1.17 -3.23
N MET A 186 7.40 0.71 -2.32
CA MET A 186 6.03 1.17 -2.11
C MET A 186 5.95 1.89 -0.78
N ILE A 187 5.27 3.03 -0.77
CA ILE A 187 4.99 3.83 0.42
C ILE A 187 3.52 3.64 0.74
N ALA A 188 3.22 3.15 1.94
CA ALA A 188 1.86 3.03 2.44
C ALA A 188 1.63 4.01 3.60
N ARG A 189 0.47 4.67 3.59
CA ARG A 189 0.00 5.56 4.64
C ARG A 189 -1.35 5.09 5.12
N VAL A 190 -1.57 5.13 6.43
CA VAL A 190 -2.85 4.77 7.04
C VAL A 190 -3.46 5.98 7.71
N SER A 191 -4.75 6.18 7.52
CA SER A 191 -5.56 7.20 8.18
C SER A 191 -6.88 6.59 8.69
N MET A 192 -7.47 7.22 9.71
CA MET A 192 -8.90 7.06 10.02
C MET A 192 -9.63 8.10 9.19
N TYR A 193 -10.72 7.71 8.52
CA TYR A 193 -11.24 8.56 7.47
C TYR A 193 -12.76 8.58 7.35
N ASP A 194 -13.33 9.75 7.04
CA ASP A 194 -14.77 10.02 6.91
C ASP A 194 -15.10 10.88 5.65
N GLY A 195 -14.65 10.50 4.43
CA GLY A 195 -14.93 11.26 3.17
C GLY A 195 -14.41 10.62 1.85
N HIS A 196 -13.71 11.35 0.95
CA HIS A 196 -12.78 10.83 -0.10
C HIS A 196 -11.27 10.61 0.30
N PRO A 197 -10.73 9.37 0.28
CA PRO A 197 -9.46 9.02 0.97
C PRO A 197 -8.16 9.71 0.53
N LEU A 198 -8.18 10.41 -0.61
CA LEU A 198 -7.04 11.18 -1.10
C LEU A 198 -7.00 12.64 -0.60
N ASP A 199 -8.01 13.09 0.16
CA ASP A 199 -8.02 14.45 0.68
C ASP A 199 -6.92 14.65 1.74
N GLU A 200 -6.13 15.72 1.61
CA GLU A 200 -4.90 15.97 2.40
C GLU A 200 -5.15 16.24 3.89
N ALA A 201 -6.40 16.40 4.33
CA ALA A 201 -6.75 16.89 5.66
C ALA A 201 -6.55 15.86 6.80
N ASN A 202 -6.00 14.68 6.54
CA ASN A 202 -6.07 13.56 7.48
C ASN A 202 -4.75 13.31 8.20
N ALA A 203 -4.84 13.16 9.52
CA ALA A 203 -3.73 12.73 10.33
C ALA A 203 -3.30 11.31 9.92
N ILE A 204 -2.07 11.18 9.45
CA ILE A 204 -1.47 9.88 9.15
C ILE A 204 -1.09 9.21 10.46
N ILE A 205 -1.64 8.03 10.69
CA ILE A 205 -1.49 7.28 11.95
C ILE A 205 -0.50 6.11 11.83
N VAL A 206 -0.27 5.63 10.61
CA VAL A 206 0.79 4.67 10.30
C VAL A 206 1.47 5.07 9.00
N ASN A 207 2.80 5.07 9.02
CA ASN A 207 3.64 5.21 7.84
C ASN A 207 4.39 3.91 7.59
N CYS A 208 4.48 3.49 6.34
CA CYS A 208 5.16 2.26 5.97
C CYS A 208 5.92 2.40 4.66
N VAL A 209 7.12 1.85 4.61
CA VAL A 209 7.98 1.76 3.42
C VAL A 209 8.31 0.29 3.20
N GLY A 210 7.86 -0.26 2.08
CA GLY A 210 8.09 -1.66 1.70
C GLY A 210 8.91 -1.74 0.42
N ARG A 211 10.03 -2.47 0.44
CA ARG A 211 10.89 -2.69 -0.73
C ARG A 211 10.75 -4.12 -1.23
N PHE A 212 10.62 -4.24 -2.55
CA PHE A 212 10.66 -5.49 -3.27
C PHE A 212 12.08 -5.78 -3.76
N GLU A 213 12.51 -7.02 -3.55
CA GLU A 213 13.64 -7.60 -4.25
C GLU A 213 13.13 -8.16 -5.58
N VAL A 214 13.64 -7.62 -6.67
CA VAL A 214 13.32 -8.06 -8.03
C VAL A 214 14.44 -8.95 -8.54
N GLN A 215 14.11 -10.21 -8.85
CA GLN A 215 15.03 -11.13 -9.50
C GLN A 215 15.26 -10.66 -10.94
N GLN A 216 16.53 -10.61 -11.35
CA GLN A 216 17.01 -9.96 -12.57
C GLN A 216 16.08 -10.19 -13.77
N SER A 217 15.42 -9.11 -14.19
CA SER A 217 14.78 -8.99 -15.51
C SER A 217 15.62 -7.99 -16.29
N GLU A 218 15.96 -8.33 -17.54
CA GLU A 218 16.81 -7.50 -18.42
C GLU A 218 16.18 -6.11 -18.70
N HIS A 219 14.89 -5.94 -18.43
CA HIS A 219 14.12 -4.74 -18.78
C HIS A 219 13.56 -4.01 -17.54
N TRP A 220 14.08 -4.29 -16.34
CA TRP A 220 13.60 -3.69 -15.09
C TRP A 220 14.73 -3.00 -14.27
N PRO A 221 14.54 -1.75 -13.82
CA PRO A 221 13.39 -0.86 -14.06
C PRO A 221 13.30 -0.41 -15.53
N PRO A 222 12.15 0.11 -16.00
CA PRO A 222 12.03 0.62 -17.36
C PRO A 222 13.10 1.69 -17.63
N ILE A 223 13.87 1.55 -18.71
CA ILE A 223 14.88 2.52 -19.12
C ILE A 223 14.18 3.83 -19.50
N ASN A 224 14.73 4.98 -19.08
CA ASN A 224 14.17 6.26 -19.53
C ASN A 224 14.47 6.42 -21.01
N GLN A 225 13.48 6.77 -21.83
CA GLN A 225 13.72 7.06 -23.26
C GLN A 225 14.77 8.19 -23.45
N LEU A 226 14.99 9.03 -22.44
CA LEU A 226 16.03 10.07 -22.43
C LEU A 226 17.46 9.52 -22.24
N GLU A 227 17.64 8.44 -21.47
CA GLU A 227 18.96 7.81 -21.27
C GLU A 227 19.37 6.97 -22.48
N GLN A 228 18.41 6.35 -23.19
CA GLN A 228 18.68 5.65 -24.46
C GLN A 228 19.27 6.57 -25.52
N VAL A 229 18.91 7.85 -25.52
CA VAL A 229 19.42 8.83 -26.49
C VAL A 229 20.84 9.29 -26.15
N GLU A 230 21.28 9.16 -24.90
CA GLU A 230 22.67 9.48 -24.50
C GLU A 230 23.62 8.32 -24.79
N ASP A 231 23.22 7.08 -24.49
CA ASP A 231 24.03 5.89 -24.80
C ASP A 231 24.20 5.67 -26.31
N ASP A 232 23.18 5.96 -27.13
CA ASP A 232 23.29 5.87 -28.60
C ASP A 232 24.18 6.98 -29.21
N LYS A 233 24.35 8.10 -28.51
CA LYS A 233 25.25 9.20 -28.97
C LYS A 233 26.71 8.91 -28.68
N ASP A 234 27.01 8.12 -27.65
CA ASP A 234 28.37 7.71 -27.32
C ASP A 234 28.81 6.43 -28.07
N ALA A 235 27.88 5.77 -28.77
CA ALA A 235 28.12 4.57 -29.57
C ALA A 235 28.33 4.81 -31.08
N THR A 236 28.43 6.07 -31.53
CA THR A 236 28.71 6.46 -32.94
C THR A 236 30.00 7.26 -33.09
#